data_AF-A0A7S0MKZ1-F1
#
_entry.id   AF-A0A7S0MKZ1-F1
#
_cell.length_a   1.000
_cell.length_b   1.000
_cell.length_c   1.000
_cell.angle_alpha   90.00
_cell.angle_beta   90.00
_cell.angle_gamma   90.00
#
_symmetry.space_group_name_H-M   'P 1'
#
loop_
_entity.id
_entity.type
_entity.pdbx_description
1 polymer ?
#
loop_
_entity_poly.entity_id
_entity_poly.type
_entity_poly.pdbx_seq_one_letter_code
_entity_poly.pdbx_strand_id
1 'polypeptide(L)'
;MSGLPCWTRLEASLLTPFDVNSIYVTAGVLGVLAVIATPIGQLSGFLSFRHAHADPDDAVKSRLVVAFGVVRTFFVPSLLEECFWRACLLPHPMVDAACIGGGPDCWAPYLIPNILFTLGHVASGAACGQVGLTGYRDTFYDPRFLLLAGCVGTAATAAYALTGGCVWAAAVVHWVPVAVWLFVFDGQDRLNGRLPLAPPGGGGGWTGLDPQQPEGQFKQ
;
A
#
# COMPACT_ATOMS: atom_id res chain seq x y z
N MET A 1 -20.48 -1.68 18.10
CA MET A 1 -19.17 -1.10 18.48
C MET A 1 -19.27 -0.68 19.94
N SER A 2 -18.31 -1.03 20.79
CA SER A 2 -18.27 -0.48 22.15
C SER A 2 -18.27 1.05 22.04
N GLY A 3 -19.03 1.76 22.89
CA GLY A 3 -19.04 3.24 22.91
C GLY A 3 -17.72 3.86 23.39
N LEU A 4 -16.64 3.06 23.40
CA LEU A 4 -15.30 3.47 23.80
C LEU A 4 -14.64 4.26 22.67
N PRO A 5 -13.81 5.25 23.02
CA PRO A 5 -13.07 6.05 22.04
C PRO A 5 -12.04 5.20 21.30
N CYS A 6 -11.70 5.60 20.07
CA CYS A 6 -10.76 4.86 19.23
C CYS A 6 -9.35 4.76 19.84
N TRP A 7 -8.93 5.72 20.68
CA TRP A 7 -7.60 5.70 21.30
C TRP A 7 -7.40 4.46 22.19
N THR A 8 -8.46 3.89 22.77
CA THR A 8 -8.37 2.71 23.63
C THR A 8 -7.97 1.48 22.81
N ARG A 9 -8.52 1.37 21.60
CA ARG A 9 -8.14 0.32 20.66
C ARG A 9 -6.74 0.55 20.10
N LEU A 10 -6.38 1.80 19.82
CA LEU A 10 -5.04 2.17 19.37
C LEU A 10 -3.97 1.76 20.39
N GLU A 11 -4.16 2.14 21.65
CA GLU A 11 -3.27 1.77 22.75
C GLU A 11 -3.15 0.26 22.89
N ALA A 12 -4.28 -0.46 22.94
CA ALA A 12 -4.29 -1.91 23.04
C ALA A 12 -3.53 -2.56 21.86
N SER A 13 -3.74 -2.07 20.63
CA SER A 13 -3.10 -2.62 19.43
C SER A 13 -1.59 -2.38 19.39
N LEU A 14 -1.13 -1.23 19.89
CA LEU A 14 0.30 -0.89 19.98
C LEU A 14 1.00 -1.73 21.05
N LEU A 15 0.30 -2.06 22.12
CA LEU A 15 0.79 -2.88 23.23
C LEU A 15 0.68 -4.39 22.97
N THR A 16 -0.13 -4.82 21.99
CA THR A 16 -0.19 -6.22 21.56
C THR A 16 1.18 -6.65 21.00
N PRO A 17 1.85 -7.63 21.64
CA PRO A 17 3.22 -7.97 21.32
C PRO A 17 3.34 -8.58 19.92
N PHE A 18 4.36 -8.15 19.18
CA PHE A 18 4.72 -8.78 17.91
C PHE A 18 5.60 -10.00 18.15
N ASP A 19 4.97 -11.08 18.60
CA ASP A 19 5.61 -12.33 19.01
C ASP A 19 5.89 -13.30 17.84
N VAL A 20 6.41 -14.48 18.16
CA VAL A 20 6.76 -15.52 17.18
C VAL A 20 5.53 -15.97 16.35
N ASN A 21 4.36 -16.08 16.99
CA ASN A 21 3.14 -16.43 16.27
C ASN A 21 2.77 -15.33 15.27
N SER A 22 2.87 -14.07 15.69
CA SER A 22 2.63 -12.91 14.84
C SER A 22 3.57 -12.87 13.63
N ILE A 23 4.84 -13.24 13.82
CA ILE A 23 5.81 -13.37 12.72
C ILE A 23 5.35 -14.42 11.70
N TYR A 24 4.95 -15.61 12.13
CA TYR A 24 4.48 -16.66 11.21
C TYR A 24 3.20 -16.27 10.48
N VAL A 25 2.25 -15.65 11.17
CA VAL A 25 1.01 -15.15 10.57
C VAL A 25 1.32 -14.06 9.53
N THR A 26 2.13 -13.06 9.89
CA THR A 26 2.55 -11.99 8.98
C THR A 26 3.26 -12.53 7.75
N ALA A 27 4.20 -13.47 7.92
CA ALA A 27 4.90 -14.10 6.81
C ALA A 27 3.96 -14.91 5.90
N GLY A 28 3.04 -15.68 6.49
CA GLY A 28 2.03 -16.44 5.75
C GLY A 28 1.10 -15.53 4.94
N VAL A 29 0.59 -14.45 5.56
CA VAL A 29 -0.26 -13.45 4.89
C VAL A 29 0.49 -12.76 3.75
N LEU A 30 1.75 -12.36 3.95
CA LEU A 30 2.59 -11.80 2.88
C LEU A 30 2.79 -12.80 1.73
N GLY A 31 3.01 -14.07 2.04
CA GLY A 31 3.15 -15.12 1.02
C GLY A 31 1.90 -15.29 0.17
N VAL A 32 0.72 -15.36 0.82
CA VAL A 32 -0.57 -15.43 0.11
C VAL A 32 -0.81 -14.17 -0.71
N LEU A 33 -0.55 -12.99 -0.15
CA LEU A 33 -0.68 -11.72 -0.86
C LEU A 33 0.22 -11.68 -2.09
N ALA A 34 1.49 -12.11 -1.99
CA ALA A 34 2.41 -12.16 -3.11
C ALA A 34 1.92 -13.09 -4.22
N VAL A 35 1.44 -14.29 -3.87
CA VAL A 35 0.88 -15.26 -4.83
C VAL A 35 -0.34 -14.70 -5.59
N ILE A 36 -1.12 -13.81 -4.98
CA ILE A 36 -2.31 -13.21 -5.61
C ILE A 36 -1.97 -11.91 -6.35
N ALA A 37 -1.35 -10.96 -5.65
CA ALA A 37 -1.17 -9.60 -6.14
C ALA A 37 -0.09 -9.51 -7.23
N THR A 38 0.98 -10.29 -7.14
CA THR A 38 2.05 -10.28 -8.14
C THR A 38 1.54 -10.67 -9.54
N PRO A 39 0.87 -11.82 -9.74
CA PRO A 39 0.37 -12.17 -11.07
C PRO A 39 -0.71 -11.20 -11.55
N ILE A 40 -1.62 -10.73 -10.70
CA ILE A 40 -2.62 -9.71 -11.09
C ILE A 40 -1.92 -8.44 -11.59
N GLY A 41 -0.94 -7.96 -10.84
CA GLY A 41 -0.18 -6.77 -11.17
C GLY A 41 0.62 -6.91 -12.46
N GLN A 42 1.28 -8.05 -12.67
CA GLN A 42 2.08 -8.32 -13.86
C GLN A 42 1.20 -8.54 -15.11
N LEU A 43 0.14 -9.36 -15.01
CA LEU A 43 -0.77 -9.64 -16.12
C LEU A 43 -1.55 -8.39 -16.56
N SER A 44 -1.86 -7.48 -15.63
CA SER A 44 -2.52 -6.21 -15.94
C SER A 44 -1.55 -5.12 -16.44
N GLY A 45 -0.24 -5.38 -16.44
CA GLY A 45 0.80 -4.41 -16.81
C GLY A 45 1.04 -3.30 -15.78
N PHE A 46 0.48 -3.43 -14.57
CA PHE A 46 0.67 -2.47 -13.49
C PHE A 46 2.02 -2.67 -12.79
N LEU A 47 2.37 -3.91 -12.44
CA LEU A 47 3.70 -4.26 -11.92
C LEU A 47 4.62 -4.59 -13.09
N SER A 48 5.67 -3.78 -13.23
CA SER A 48 6.62 -3.81 -14.34
C SER A 48 8.02 -3.78 -13.75
N PHE A 49 8.96 -4.53 -14.34
CA PHE A 49 10.39 -4.39 -14.02
C PHE A 49 11.03 -3.46 -15.07
N ARG A 50 10.72 -2.16 -15.07
CA ARG A 50 11.43 -1.17 -15.89
C ARG A 50 12.27 -0.31 -14.97
N HIS A 51 13.51 -0.74 -14.78
CA HIS A 51 14.51 0.11 -14.18
C HIS A 51 14.60 1.39 -15.03
N ALA A 52 14.13 2.52 -14.50
CA ALA A 52 14.45 3.81 -15.09
C ALA A 52 15.96 3.91 -15.20
N HIS A 53 16.44 4.44 -16.32
CA HIS A 53 17.85 4.66 -16.63
C HIS A 53 18.55 5.34 -15.43
N ALA A 54 19.21 4.54 -14.60
CA ALA A 54 20.03 5.06 -13.53
C ALA A 54 21.36 5.48 -14.16
N ASP A 55 21.65 6.78 -14.08
CA ASP A 55 22.99 7.28 -14.37
C ASP A 55 23.98 6.62 -13.39
N PRO A 56 25.01 5.90 -13.88
CA PRO A 56 25.94 5.16 -13.03
C PRO A 56 26.70 6.04 -12.03
N ASP A 57 26.82 7.35 -12.26
CA ASP A 57 27.49 8.28 -11.32
C ASP A 57 26.61 8.65 -10.10
N ASP A 58 25.34 8.23 -10.07
CA ASP A 58 24.38 8.50 -9.00
C ASP A 58 24.15 7.29 -8.05
N ALA A 59 24.94 6.21 -8.19
CA ALA A 59 24.68 4.92 -7.55
C ALA A 59 24.73 4.91 -6.01
N VAL A 60 25.54 5.76 -5.37
CA VAL A 60 25.59 5.86 -3.89
C VAL A 60 24.44 6.72 -3.38
N LYS A 61 24.13 7.82 -4.06
CA LYS A 61 22.97 8.67 -3.76
C LYS A 61 21.67 7.88 -3.95
N SER A 62 21.58 7.04 -4.99
CA SER A 62 20.43 6.19 -5.23
C SER A 62 20.22 5.16 -4.11
N ARG A 63 21.30 4.53 -3.59
CA ARG A 63 21.20 3.59 -2.46
C ARG A 63 20.70 4.23 -1.17
N LEU A 64 21.20 5.41 -0.82
CA LEU A 64 20.73 6.14 0.38
C LEU A 64 19.28 6.60 0.22
N VAL A 65 18.89 7.06 -0.97
CA VAL A 65 17.51 7.43 -1.28
C VAL A 65 16.57 6.22 -1.16
N VAL A 66 16.97 5.05 -1.68
CA VAL A 66 16.17 3.81 -1.51
C VAL A 66 16.11 3.41 -0.04
N ALA A 67 17.24 3.36 0.67
CA ALA A 67 17.26 2.94 2.08
C ALA A 67 16.40 3.87 2.96
N PHE A 68 16.58 5.18 2.82
CA PHE A 68 15.76 6.16 3.53
C PHE A 68 14.30 6.08 3.10
N GLY A 69 14.03 5.88 1.81
CA GLY A 69 12.70 5.69 1.27
C GLY A 69 11.98 4.48 1.86
N VAL A 70 12.65 3.34 1.96
CA VAL A 70 12.14 2.10 2.57
C VAL A 70 11.82 2.29 4.05
N VAL A 71 12.72 2.96 4.81
CA VAL A 71 12.45 3.25 6.23
C VAL A 71 11.31 4.25 6.37
N ARG A 72 11.29 5.30 5.54
CA ARG A 72 10.22 6.30 5.54
C ARG A 72 8.86 5.65 5.29
N THR A 73 8.75 4.78 4.29
CA THR A 73 7.47 4.15 3.92
C THR A 73 6.90 3.28 5.03
N PHE A 74 7.76 2.72 5.90
CA PHE A 74 7.30 2.00 7.09
C PHE A 74 6.52 2.91 8.03
N PHE A 75 7.02 4.11 8.32
CA PHE A 75 6.34 5.04 9.22
C PHE A 75 5.18 5.75 8.51
N VAL A 76 5.41 6.27 7.30
CA VAL A 76 4.42 6.96 6.47
C VAL A 76 4.59 6.52 5.01
N PRO A 77 3.61 5.80 4.43
CA PRO A 77 2.24 5.69 4.92
C PRO A 77 1.99 4.59 5.97
N SER A 78 2.76 3.51 6.01
CA SER A 78 2.24 2.23 6.51
C SER A 78 1.81 2.23 7.97
N LEU A 79 2.70 2.51 8.93
CA LEU A 79 2.34 2.47 10.35
C LEU A 79 1.28 3.52 10.71
N LEU A 80 1.39 4.74 10.19
CA LEU A 80 0.42 5.80 10.43
C LEU A 80 -0.98 5.41 9.95
N GLU A 81 -1.07 4.88 8.72
CA GLU A 81 -2.33 4.45 8.15
C GLU A 81 -2.90 3.23 8.89
N GLU A 82 -2.08 2.24 9.25
CA GLU A 82 -2.57 1.08 10.01
C GLU A 82 -3.04 1.45 11.42
N CYS A 83 -2.39 2.40 12.09
CA CYS A 83 -2.88 2.97 13.35
C CYS A 83 -4.29 3.57 13.19
N PHE A 84 -4.55 4.26 12.08
CA PHE A 84 -5.87 4.82 11.83
C PHE A 84 -6.88 3.75 11.37
N TRP A 85 -6.60 3.04 10.30
CA TRP A 85 -7.56 2.14 9.67
C TRP A 85 -7.81 0.88 10.46
N ARG A 86 -6.79 0.29 11.11
CA ARG A 86 -6.92 -0.98 11.84
C ARG A 86 -7.05 -0.70 13.32
N ALA A 87 -6.07 -0.03 13.91
CA ALA A 87 -6.07 0.12 15.36
C ALA A 87 -7.19 1.03 15.90
N CYS A 88 -7.61 2.08 15.17
CA CYS A 88 -8.72 2.94 15.62
C CYS A 88 -10.11 2.44 15.19
N LEU A 89 -10.26 1.90 13.98
CA LEU A 89 -11.58 1.60 13.39
C LEU A 89 -12.00 0.13 13.49
N LEU A 90 -11.06 -0.83 13.53
CA LEU A 90 -11.38 -2.24 13.68
C LEU A 90 -11.49 -2.62 15.17
N PRO A 91 -12.31 -3.63 15.50
CA PRO A 91 -12.43 -4.11 16.88
C PRO A 91 -11.10 -4.72 17.36
N HIS A 92 -10.78 -4.55 18.65
CA HIS A 92 -9.62 -5.16 19.28
C HIS A 92 -10.05 -6.20 20.32
N PRO A 93 -9.45 -7.40 20.40
CA PRO A 93 -9.87 -8.46 21.35
C PRO A 93 -10.02 -8.07 22.80
N MET A 94 -9.08 -7.28 23.30
CA MET A 94 -9.08 -6.85 24.70
C MET A 94 -10.12 -5.76 25.00
N VAL A 95 -10.67 -5.11 23.97
CA VAL A 95 -11.57 -3.95 24.09
C VAL A 95 -12.99 -4.32 23.66
N ASP A 96 -13.12 -5.14 22.62
CA ASP A 96 -14.37 -5.48 21.93
C ASP A 96 -14.61 -7.00 21.95
N ALA A 97 -14.63 -7.61 23.14
CA ALA A 97 -14.79 -9.06 23.31
C ALA A 97 -16.04 -9.65 22.62
N ALA A 98 -17.11 -8.86 22.49
CA ALA A 98 -18.35 -9.28 21.82
C ALA A 98 -18.20 -9.50 20.30
N CYS A 99 -17.14 -8.97 19.67
CA CYS A 99 -16.89 -9.10 18.24
C CYS A 99 -15.94 -10.27 17.89
N ILE A 100 -15.46 -11.01 18.90
CA ILE A 100 -14.56 -12.16 18.73
C ILE A 100 -15.38 -13.44 18.82
N GLY A 101 -15.88 -13.87 17.67
CA GLY A 101 -16.69 -15.09 17.60
C GLY A 101 -17.31 -15.38 16.24
N GLY A 102 -17.09 -14.51 15.23
CA GLY A 102 -17.52 -14.79 13.86
C GLY A 102 -19.03 -14.72 13.64
N GLY A 103 -19.78 -14.06 14.53
CA GLY A 103 -21.19 -13.77 14.29
C GLY A 103 -21.38 -12.93 13.02
N PRO A 104 -22.54 -13.02 12.35
CA PRO A 104 -22.83 -12.26 11.13
C PRO A 104 -22.80 -10.74 11.32
N ASP A 105 -22.84 -10.22 12.56
CA ASP A 105 -22.68 -8.79 12.83
C ASP A 105 -21.21 -8.37 13.01
N CYS A 106 -20.27 -9.33 12.98
CA CYS A 106 -18.85 -9.09 13.27
C CYS A 106 -18.05 -8.73 12.02
N TRP A 107 -18.55 -8.92 10.79
CA TRP A 107 -17.77 -8.68 9.57
C TRP A 107 -17.84 -7.23 9.05
N ALA A 108 -18.95 -6.52 9.29
CA ALA A 108 -19.14 -5.15 8.82
C ALA A 108 -18.06 -4.17 9.34
N PRO A 109 -17.61 -4.26 10.62
CA PRO A 109 -16.49 -3.48 11.14
C PRO A 109 -15.14 -3.72 10.44
N TYR A 110 -14.98 -4.84 9.71
CA TYR A 110 -13.76 -5.11 8.93
C TYR A 110 -13.91 -4.67 7.47
N LEU A 111 -15.10 -4.87 6.87
CA LEU A 111 -15.32 -4.56 5.45
C LEU A 111 -15.36 -3.05 5.19
N ILE A 112 -16.12 -2.29 5.97
CA ILE A 112 -16.33 -0.84 5.72
C ILE A 112 -15.01 -0.07 5.77
N PRO A 113 -14.17 -0.19 6.83
CA PRO A 113 -12.88 0.50 6.86
C PRO A 113 -11.96 0.08 5.72
N ASN A 114 -12.03 -1.17 5.25
CA ASN A 114 -11.22 -1.63 4.12
C ASN A 114 -11.65 -0.99 2.78
N ILE A 115 -12.96 -0.82 2.56
CA ILE A 115 -13.49 -0.09 1.41
C ILE A 115 -13.06 1.38 1.49
N LEU A 116 -13.22 2.01 2.66
CA LEU A 116 -12.84 3.40 2.87
C LEU A 116 -11.32 3.63 2.72
N PHE A 117 -10.50 2.69 3.18
CA PHE A 117 -9.05 2.68 2.95
C PHE A 117 -8.73 2.71 1.44
N THR A 118 -9.39 1.85 0.66
CA THR A 118 -9.19 1.78 -0.78
C THR A 118 -9.64 3.08 -1.46
N LEU A 119 -10.83 3.59 -1.11
CA LEU A 119 -11.35 4.85 -1.66
C LEU A 119 -10.57 6.09 -1.20
N GLY A 120 -9.94 6.03 -0.03
CA GLY A 120 -9.06 7.07 0.50
C GLY A 120 -7.88 7.36 -0.42
N HIS A 121 -7.45 6.39 -1.24
CA HIS A 121 -6.46 6.63 -2.27
C HIS A 121 -6.99 7.54 -3.38
N VAL A 122 -8.24 7.38 -3.82
CA VAL A 122 -8.85 8.27 -4.82
C VAL A 122 -8.91 9.71 -4.29
N ALA A 123 -9.33 9.89 -3.04
CA ALA A 123 -9.31 11.21 -2.39
C ALA A 123 -7.89 11.79 -2.29
N SER A 124 -6.91 10.96 -1.95
CA SER A 124 -5.50 11.36 -1.90
C SER A 124 -4.98 11.75 -3.29
N GLY A 125 -5.36 11.01 -4.34
CA GLY A 125 -5.03 11.31 -5.72
C GLY A 125 -5.62 12.64 -6.19
N ALA A 126 -6.86 12.93 -5.78
CA ALA A 126 -7.51 14.20 -6.06
C ALA A 126 -6.75 15.38 -5.41
N ALA A 127 -6.41 15.25 -4.12
CA ALA A 127 -5.67 16.26 -3.37
C ALA A 127 -4.27 16.48 -3.93
N CYS A 128 -3.54 15.40 -4.24
CA CYS A 128 -2.22 15.47 -4.89
C CYS A 128 -2.31 16.13 -6.28
N GLY A 129 -3.33 15.81 -7.07
CA GLY A 129 -3.56 16.43 -8.37
C GLY A 129 -3.80 17.94 -8.29
N GLN A 130 -4.49 18.42 -7.24
CA GLN A 130 -4.71 19.86 -7.02
C GLN A 130 -3.42 20.64 -6.76
N VAL A 131 -2.39 19.99 -6.23
CA VAL A 131 -1.07 20.60 -5.97
C VAL A 131 -0.03 20.27 -7.06
N GLY A 132 -0.47 19.78 -8.22
CA GLY A 132 0.39 19.54 -9.38
C GLY A 132 1.11 18.19 -9.40
N LEU A 133 0.84 17.29 -8.44
CA LEU A 133 1.40 15.93 -8.41
C LEU A 133 0.56 14.99 -9.26
N THR A 134 0.63 15.14 -10.59
CA THR A 134 -0.22 14.42 -11.56
C THR A 134 0.02 12.91 -11.56
N GLY A 135 1.26 12.45 -11.37
CA GLY A 135 1.57 11.01 -11.30
C GLY A 135 0.87 10.29 -10.14
N TYR A 136 0.71 10.96 -8.99
CA TYR A 136 -0.11 10.46 -7.88
C TYR A 136 -1.58 10.36 -8.26
N ARG A 137 -2.13 11.40 -8.92
CA ARG A 137 -3.52 11.39 -9.38
C ARG A 137 -3.77 10.23 -10.31
N ASP A 138 -2.96 10.08 -11.34
CA ASP A 138 -3.16 9.05 -12.36
C ASP A 138 -3.04 7.65 -11.74
N THR A 139 -2.03 7.43 -10.89
CA THR A 139 -1.83 6.16 -10.20
C THR A 139 -3.01 5.82 -9.28
N PHE A 140 -3.46 6.76 -8.46
CA PHE A 140 -4.50 6.49 -7.45
C PHE A 140 -5.92 6.41 -8.03
N TYR A 141 -6.11 6.82 -9.29
CA TYR A 141 -7.36 6.62 -10.03
C TYR A 141 -7.34 5.35 -10.88
N ASP A 142 -6.19 4.69 -11.03
CA ASP A 142 -6.08 3.47 -11.81
C ASP A 142 -6.80 2.30 -11.09
N PRO A 143 -7.80 1.66 -11.73
CA PRO A 143 -8.52 0.56 -11.12
C PRO A 143 -7.63 -0.64 -10.77
N ARG A 144 -6.51 -0.84 -11.47
CA ARG A 144 -5.52 -1.88 -11.16
C ARG A 144 -4.79 -1.57 -9.86
N PHE A 145 -4.39 -0.31 -9.66
CA PHE A 145 -3.81 0.14 -8.40
C PHE A 145 -4.82 -0.05 -7.27
N LEU A 146 -6.07 0.40 -7.44
CA LEU A 146 -7.11 0.28 -6.42
C LEU A 146 -7.41 -1.18 -6.07
N LEU A 147 -7.41 -2.08 -7.06
CA LEU A 147 -7.54 -3.52 -6.82
C LEU A 147 -6.39 -4.05 -5.95
N LEU A 148 -5.14 -3.73 -6.31
CA LEU A 148 -3.96 -4.16 -5.56
C LEU A 148 -3.91 -3.53 -4.15
N ALA A 149 -4.23 -2.25 -4.02
CA ALA A 149 -4.35 -1.56 -2.73
C ALA A 149 -5.45 -2.21 -1.87
N GLY A 150 -6.59 -2.57 -2.46
CA GLY A 150 -7.66 -3.32 -1.79
C GLY A 150 -7.19 -4.71 -1.32
N CYS A 151 -6.38 -5.42 -2.12
CA CYS A 151 -5.75 -6.67 -1.70
C CYS A 151 -4.80 -6.48 -0.50
N VAL A 152 -3.92 -5.46 -0.56
CA VAL A 152 -3.01 -5.10 0.55
C VAL A 152 -3.81 -4.76 1.81
N GLY A 153 -4.88 -3.95 1.67
CA GLY A 153 -5.72 -3.58 2.78
C GLY A 153 -6.43 -4.78 3.42
N THR A 154 -6.90 -5.71 2.59
CA THR A 154 -7.53 -6.95 3.05
C THR A 154 -6.54 -7.84 3.79
N ALA A 155 -5.31 -7.97 3.26
CA ALA A 155 -4.23 -8.70 3.88
C ALA A 155 -3.81 -8.07 5.23
N ALA A 156 -3.67 -6.74 5.31
CA ALA A 156 -3.36 -6.05 6.55
C ALA A 156 -4.47 -6.24 7.62
N THR A 157 -5.73 -6.20 7.20
CA THR A 157 -6.89 -6.52 8.06
C THR A 157 -6.85 -7.97 8.55
N ALA A 158 -6.52 -8.93 7.68
CA ALA A 158 -6.39 -10.33 8.06
C ALA A 158 -5.25 -10.53 9.05
N ALA A 159 -4.08 -9.95 8.81
CA ALA A 159 -2.94 -10.01 9.73
C ALA A 159 -3.29 -9.41 11.09
N TYR A 160 -3.91 -8.22 11.12
CA TYR A 160 -4.38 -7.60 12.36
C TYR A 160 -5.31 -8.53 13.13
N ALA A 161 -6.34 -9.08 12.49
CA ALA A 161 -7.32 -9.95 13.15
C ALA A 161 -6.69 -11.27 13.65
N LEU A 162 -5.87 -11.92 12.83
CA LEU A 162 -5.25 -13.22 13.14
C LEU A 162 -4.15 -13.13 14.20
N THR A 163 -3.56 -11.96 14.39
CA THR A 163 -2.55 -11.69 15.45
C THR A 163 -3.17 -11.09 16.71
N GLY A 164 -4.50 -11.10 16.84
CA GLY A 164 -5.17 -10.59 18.03
C GLY A 164 -5.13 -9.07 18.16
N GLY A 165 -5.12 -8.34 17.04
CA GLY A 165 -5.12 -6.88 17.00
C GLY A 165 -3.73 -6.25 17.02
N CYS A 166 -2.69 -6.98 16.60
CA CYS A 166 -1.33 -6.41 16.55
C CYS A 166 -1.19 -5.44 15.37
N VAL A 167 -1.07 -4.14 15.64
CA VAL A 167 -0.91 -3.12 14.58
C VAL A 167 0.45 -3.25 13.87
N TRP A 168 1.48 -3.74 14.57
CA TRP A 168 2.80 -3.98 14.00
C TRP A 168 2.76 -5.01 12.87
N ALA A 169 1.99 -6.10 13.06
CA ALA A 169 1.78 -7.12 12.06
C ALA A 169 1.13 -6.53 10.79
N ALA A 170 0.08 -5.72 10.96
CA ALA A 170 -0.60 -5.04 9.86
C ALA A 170 0.34 -4.05 9.14
N ALA A 171 1.11 -3.27 9.90
CA ALA A 171 2.05 -2.29 9.36
C ALA A 171 3.11 -2.94 8.49
N VAL A 172 3.66 -4.10 8.89
CA VAL A 172 4.60 -4.88 8.07
C VAL A 172 3.94 -5.41 6.79
N VAL A 173 2.70 -5.92 6.89
CA VAL A 173 1.95 -6.43 5.73
C VAL A 173 1.60 -5.33 4.73
N HIS A 174 1.37 -4.10 5.18
CA HIS A 174 1.19 -2.94 4.30
C HIS A 174 2.53 -2.44 3.75
N TRP A 175 3.54 -2.31 4.60
CA TRP A 175 4.84 -1.74 4.25
C TRP A 175 5.59 -2.53 3.18
N VAL A 176 5.70 -3.85 3.32
CA VAL A 176 6.51 -4.66 2.40
C VAL A 176 6.02 -4.54 0.96
N PRO A 177 4.72 -4.74 0.62
CA PRO A 177 4.21 -4.54 -0.73
C PRO A 177 4.42 -3.11 -1.25
N VAL A 178 4.22 -2.08 -0.41
CA VAL A 178 4.44 -0.68 -0.80
C VAL A 178 5.91 -0.43 -1.15
N ALA A 179 6.83 -0.87 -0.29
CA ALA A 179 8.27 -0.72 -0.53
C ALA A 179 8.70 -1.48 -1.79
N VAL A 180 8.26 -2.74 -1.94
CA VAL A 180 8.55 -3.55 -3.13
C VAL A 180 7.98 -2.90 -4.38
N TRP A 181 6.74 -2.42 -4.37
CA TRP A 181 6.17 -1.73 -5.52
C TRP A 181 6.93 -0.46 -5.89
N LEU A 182 7.23 0.40 -4.91
CA LEU A 182 7.93 1.66 -5.14
C LEU A 182 9.33 1.45 -5.71
N PHE A 183 10.10 0.51 -5.14
CA PHE A 183 11.54 0.40 -5.41
C PHE A 183 11.93 -0.75 -6.33
N VAL A 184 11.02 -1.70 -6.60
CA VAL A 184 11.27 -2.86 -7.48
C VAL A 184 10.37 -2.85 -8.71
N PHE A 185 9.13 -2.33 -8.61
CA PHE A 185 8.14 -2.36 -9.70
C PHE A 185 7.76 -0.97 -10.25
N ASP A 186 8.75 -0.08 -10.35
CA ASP A 186 8.66 1.25 -10.97
C ASP A 186 7.63 2.20 -10.33
N GLY A 187 7.16 1.90 -9.11
CA GLY A 187 6.15 2.71 -8.43
C GLY A 187 6.60 4.15 -8.21
N GLN A 188 7.88 4.37 -7.91
CA GLN A 188 8.45 5.72 -7.80
C GLN A 188 8.32 6.53 -9.11
N ASP A 189 8.62 5.93 -10.25
CA ASP A 189 8.55 6.64 -11.54
C ASP A 189 7.11 6.94 -11.95
N ARG A 190 6.16 6.07 -11.60
CA ARG A 190 4.72 6.33 -11.78
C ARG A 190 4.25 7.52 -10.94
N LEU A 191 4.61 7.55 -9.65
CA LEU A 191 4.23 8.66 -8.76
C LEU A 191 4.87 9.99 -9.17
N ASN A 192 6.09 9.95 -9.71
CA ASN A 192 6.79 11.12 -10.25
C ASN A 192 6.33 11.53 -11.66
N GLY A 193 5.37 10.82 -12.27
CA GLY A 193 4.86 11.11 -13.61
C GLY A 193 5.85 10.83 -14.75
N ARG A 194 6.92 10.07 -14.48
CA ARG A 194 7.95 9.71 -15.47
C ARG A 194 7.55 8.53 -16.34
N LEU A 195 6.64 7.69 -15.84
CA LEU A 195 6.08 6.56 -16.58
C LEU A 195 4.56 6.73 -16.72
N PRO A 196 4.03 6.78 -17.97
CA PRO A 196 2.60 6.74 -18.17
C PRO A 196 2.03 5.37 -17.77
N LEU A 197 0.75 5.34 -17.41
CA LEU A 197 0.05 4.09 -17.12
C LEU A 197 -0.01 3.24 -18.41
N ALA A 198 0.61 2.06 -18.39
CA ALA A 198 0.52 1.12 -19.52
C ALA A 198 -0.96 0.76 -19.80
N PRO A 199 -1.39 0.65 -21.07
CA PRO A 199 -2.75 0.23 -21.39
C PRO A 199 -3.00 -1.22 -20.92
N PRO A 200 -4.23 -1.56 -20.48
CA PRO A 200 -4.59 -2.93 -20.13
C PRO A 200 -4.37 -3.88 -21.33
N GLY A 201 -3.68 -5.00 -21.14
CA GLY A 201 -3.49 -6.02 -22.18
C GLY A 201 -2.34 -5.78 -23.16
N GLY A 202 -1.50 -4.76 -22.95
CA GLY A 202 -0.28 -4.54 -23.72
C GLY A 202 0.83 -5.55 -23.35
N GLY A 203 0.68 -6.79 -23.78
CA GLY A 203 1.77 -7.77 -23.78
C GLY A 203 2.97 -7.20 -24.55
N GLY A 204 4.13 -7.19 -23.89
CA GLY A 204 5.46 -6.86 -24.41
C GLY A 204 5.52 -6.25 -25.82
N GLY A 205 5.53 -4.92 -25.92
CA GLY A 205 5.70 -4.26 -27.21
C GLY A 205 5.48 -2.75 -27.20
N TRP A 206 5.95 -2.03 -26.18
CA TRP A 206 6.12 -0.58 -26.34
C TRP A 206 7.56 -0.32 -26.79
N THR A 207 7.76 -0.18 -28.09
CA THR A 207 9.02 0.29 -28.71
C THR A 207 9.11 1.81 -28.75
N GLY A 208 8.16 2.54 -28.13
CA GLY A 208 8.14 4.00 -28.15
C GLY A 208 9.10 4.63 -27.15
N LEU A 209 10.39 4.53 -27.40
CA LEU A 209 11.20 5.75 -27.29
C LEU A 209 11.30 6.25 -28.73
N ASP A 210 10.44 7.19 -29.09
CA ASP A 210 10.83 8.13 -30.13
C ASP A 210 11.90 9.04 -29.50
N PRO A 211 13.18 8.96 -29.90
CA PRO A 211 14.24 9.76 -29.30
C PRO A 211 14.14 11.26 -29.64
N GLN A 212 13.06 11.71 -30.28
CA GLN A 212 12.93 13.06 -30.84
C GLN A 212 11.87 13.94 -30.17
N GLN A 213 11.53 13.78 -28.89
CA GLN A 213 10.93 14.92 -28.18
C GLN A 213 12.03 15.89 -27.74
N PRO A 214 12.16 17.08 -28.35
CA PRO A 214 13.15 18.04 -27.96
C PRO A 214 12.76 18.63 -26.60
N GLU A 215 13.72 18.66 -25.68
CA GLU A 215 13.67 19.48 -24.48
C GLU A 215 13.38 20.94 -24.89
N GLY A 216 12.18 21.45 -24.59
CA GLY A 216 11.92 22.88 -24.76
C GLY A 216 10.54 23.28 -25.21
N GLN A 217 9.47 22.80 -24.56
CA GLN A 217 8.19 23.51 -24.56
C GLN A 217 7.51 23.46 -23.18
N PHE A 218 8.17 24.08 -22.19
CA PHE A 218 7.43 24.80 -21.15
C PHE A 218 7.56 26.29 -21.47
N LYS A 219 6.59 26.83 -22.21
CA LYS A 219 6.39 28.28 -22.31
C LYS A 219 5.21 28.64 -21.41
N GLN A 220 5.57 29.46 -20.41
CA GLN A 220 4.82 30.51 -19.69
C GLN A 220 3.38 30.24 -19.26
#